data_AF-A0A6J1FQ48-F1
#
_entry.id   AF-A0A6J1FQ48-F1
#
_cell.length_a   1.000
_cell.length_b   1.000
_cell.length_c   1.000
_cell.angle_alpha   90.00
_cell.angle_beta   90.00
_cell.angle_gamma   90.00
#
_symmetry.space_group_name_H-M   'P 1'
#
loop_
_entity.id
_entity.type
_entity.pdbx_description
1 polymer ?
#
loop_
_entity_poly.entity_id
_entity_poly.type
_entity_poly.pdbx_seq_one_letter_code
_entity_poly.pdbx_strand_id
1 'polypeptide(L)'
;MYTLSYEDRSFTYGDLATEKITIGSFKLNKTVIGCGHMNSGSFSGATSGIIELDSDALSLLSQMSKIFAVKRQFSQSKLRQKGHCFRAKSHFYLSHVKRTRYLHYLTLEAMSVANKRFKAANDMSVAAEQGNILMNFGTTLTILPSNLYKRVALTLARVVKVKRVHDSTGVLDLCFVARSVDHLNISVITTHFSGDNDVKLLSLNIFAMVAK
;
A
#
# COMPACT_ATOMS: atom_id res chain seq x y z
N MET A 1 -16.14 -17.78 17.98
CA MET A 1 -16.09 -16.31 17.90
C MET A 1 -14.70 -15.78 17.60
N TYR A 2 -14.59 -14.88 16.61
CA TYR A 2 -13.38 -14.12 16.28
C TYR A 2 -13.72 -12.63 16.16
N THR A 3 -12.69 -11.80 16.26
CA THR A 3 -12.78 -10.35 16.07
C THR A 3 -11.56 -9.90 15.28
N LEU A 4 -11.77 -9.07 14.26
CA LEU A 4 -10.70 -8.42 13.51
C LEU A 4 -11.00 -6.93 13.36
N SER A 5 -9.95 -6.12 13.41
CA SER A 5 -10.00 -4.68 13.22
C SER A 5 -8.81 -4.25 12.39
N TYR A 6 -9.05 -3.38 11.43
CA TYR A 6 -8.06 -2.87 10.48
C TYR A 6 -7.68 -1.43 10.81
N GLU A 7 -6.53 -0.98 10.31
CA GLU A 7 -6.01 0.38 10.56
C GLU A 7 -6.92 1.51 10.03
N ASP A 8 -7.72 1.22 9.00
CA ASP A 8 -8.74 2.14 8.47
C ASP A 8 -10.02 2.18 9.32
N ARG A 9 -10.03 1.50 10.47
CA ARG A 9 -11.15 1.31 11.39
C ARG A 9 -12.27 0.40 10.87
N SER A 10 -12.05 -0.29 9.75
CA SER A 10 -12.90 -1.39 9.34
C SER A 10 -12.81 -2.52 10.39
N PHE A 11 -13.89 -3.27 10.57
CA PHE A 11 -13.93 -4.38 11.53
C PHE A 11 -14.87 -5.50 11.07
N THR A 12 -14.67 -6.68 11.65
CA THR A 12 -15.58 -7.81 11.54
C THR A 12 -15.64 -8.59 12.84
N TYR A 13 -16.85 -8.99 13.24
CA TYR A 13 -17.13 -9.89 14.35
C TYR A 13 -17.95 -11.07 13.84
N GLY A 14 -17.59 -12.27 14.26
CA GLY A 14 -18.30 -13.46 13.82
C GLY A 14 -17.75 -14.75 14.40
N ASP A 15 -17.97 -15.85 13.69
CA ASP A 15 -17.51 -17.18 14.11
C ASP A 15 -16.49 -17.76 13.14
N LEU A 16 -15.62 -18.62 13.68
CA LEU A 16 -14.71 -19.39 12.85
C LEU A 16 -15.48 -20.57 12.28
N ALA A 17 -15.33 -20.78 10.98
CA ALA A 17 -15.83 -21.95 10.28
C ALA A 17 -14.66 -22.64 9.57
N THR A 18 -14.95 -23.80 8.99
CA THR A 18 -13.98 -24.57 8.21
C THR A 18 -14.62 -24.94 6.90
N GLU A 19 -13.97 -24.59 5.80
CA GLU A 19 -14.49 -24.81 4.45
C GLU A 19 -13.37 -25.26 3.49
N LYS A 20 -13.75 -25.76 2.33
CA LYS A 20 -12.84 -26.04 1.23
C LYS A 20 -12.71 -24.81 0.32
N ILE A 21 -11.51 -24.25 0.26
CA ILE A 21 -11.18 -23.16 -0.69
C ILE A 21 -10.60 -23.76 -1.96
N THR A 22 -11.08 -23.30 -3.12
CA THR A 22 -10.57 -23.71 -4.44
C THR A 22 -10.08 -22.49 -5.21
N ILE A 23 -8.82 -22.49 -5.63
CA ILE A 23 -8.17 -21.41 -6.39
C ILE A 23 -7.54 -22.01 -7.65
N GLY A 24 -8.18 -21.80 -8.80
CA GLY A 24 -7.79 -22.51 -10.03
C GLY A 24 -7.86 -24.02 -9.83
N SER A 25 -6.74 -24.72 -10.06
CA SER A 25 -6.62 -26.16 -9.81
C SER A 25 -6.29 -26.52 -8.36
N PHE A 26 -5.93 -25.54 -7.52
CA PHE A 26 -5.54 -25.77 -6.13
C PHE A 26 -6.76 -25.90 -5.23
N LYS A 27 -6.72 -26.90 -4.35
CA LYS A 27 -7.77 -27.17 -3.35
C LYS A 27 -7.16 -27.21 -1.97
N LEU A 28 -7.69 -26.39 -1.07
CA LEU A 28 -7.34 -26.37 0.34
C LEU A 28 -8.54 -26.90 1.11
N ASN A 29 -8.43 -28.13 1.58
CA ASN A 29 -9.47 -28.73 2.40
C ASN A 29 -9.32 -28.27 3.85
N LYS A 30 -10.45 -28.18 4.56
CA LYS A 30 -10.49 -27.81 5.98
C LYS A 30 -9.75 -26.49 6.29
N THR A 31 -9.90 -25.50 5.42
CA THR A 31 -9.35 -24.15 5.65
C THR A 31 -10.24 -23.41 6.64
N VAL A 32 -9.63 -22.88 7.69
CA VAL A 32 -10.32 -22.05 8.68
C VAL A 32 -10.61 -20.70 8.05
N ILE A 33 -11.86 -20.25 8.14
CA ILE A 33 -12.33 -18.95 7.64
C ILE A 33 -13.15 -18.24 8.71
N GLY A 34 -13.23 -16.91 8.62
CA GLY A 34 -14.15 -16.11 9.42
C GLY A 34 -15.50 -15.93 8.72
N CYS A 35 -16.58 -16.33 9.38
CA CYS A 35 -17.95 -16.02 8.98
C CYS A 35 -18.42 -14.77 9.75
N GLY A 36 -18.28 -13.60 9.13
CA GLY A 36 -18.58 -12.31 9.73
C GLY A 36 -20.09 -12.03 9.80
N HIS A 37 -20.61 -11.80 11.00
CA HIS A 37 -22.01 -11.46 11.25
C HIS A 37 -22.22 -9.94 11.36
N MET A 38 -21.24 -9.24 11.93
CA MET A 38 -21.25 -7.78 12.08
C MET A 38 -19.99 -7.22 11.45
N ASN A 39 -20.17 -6.50 10.34
CA ASN A 39 -19.07 -6.02 9.50
C ASN A 39 -19.25 -4.52 9.24
N SER A 40 -18.15 -3.79 9.25
CA SER A 40 -18.10 -2.39 8.83
C SER A 40 -16.80 -2.14 8.08
N GLY A 41 -16.86 -1.37 7.00
CA GLY A 41 -15.68 -0.95 6.25
C GLY A 41 -16.02 -0.16 5.01
N SER A 42 -14.99 0.34 4.32
CA SER A 42 -15.14 1.19 3.13
C SER A 42 -15.08 0.43 1.80
N PHE A 43 -15.41 -0.86 1.79
CA PHE A 43 -15.39 -1.69 0.59
C PHE A 43 -16.53 -1.28 -0.35
N SER A 44 -16.24 -1.14 -1.64
CA SER A 44 -17.21 -0.78 -2.67
C SER A 44 -17.45 -1.93 -3.64
N GLY A 45 -18.64 -1.98 -4.23
CA GLY A 45 -19.06 -3.03 -5.16
C GLY A 45 -19.58 -4.30 -4.47
N ALA A 46 -19.79 -5.35 -5.25
CA ALA A 46 -20.25 -6.65 -4.75
C ALA A 46 -19.07 -7.42 -4.15
N THR A 47 -18.84 -7.27 -2.85
CA THR A 47 -17.79 -7.97 -2.09
C THR A 47 -18.40 -8.89 -1.04
N SER A 48 -17.94 -10.15 -0.99
CA SER A 48 -18.42 -11.14 -0.01
C SER A 48 -17.45 -11.37 1.16
N GLY A 49 -16.30 -10.68 1.19
CA GLY A 49 -15.31 -10.81 2.24
C GLY A 49 -13.91 -10.32 1.85
N ILE A 50 -12.94 -10.60 2.72
CA ILE A 50 -11.52 -10.23 2.58
C ILE A 50 -10.69 -11.51 2.65
N ILE A 51 -9.64 -11.59 1.84
CA ILE A 51 -8.63 -12.65 1.92
C ILE A 51 -7.36 -12.05 2.52
N GLU A 52 -7.00 -12.53 3.70
CA GLU A 52 -5.79 -12.09 4.40
C GLU A 52 -4.57 -12.89 3.93
N LEU A 53 -3.52 -12.15 3.53
CA LEU A 53 -2.28 -12.68 2.97
C LEU A 53 -1.06 -12.36 3.83
N ASP A 54 -1.29 -11.91 5.06
CA ASP A 54 -0.24 -11.64 6.03
C ASP A 54 0.35 -12.95 6.58
N SER A 55 1.20 -12.84 7.60
CA SER A 55 1.83 -13.99 8.23
C SER A 55 1.06 -14.53 9.45
N ASP A 56 -0.20 -14.13 9.65
CA ASP A 56 -1.02 -14.68 10.73
C ASP A 56 -1.26 -16.18 10.53
N ALA A 57 -1.40 -16.95 11.61
CA ALA A 57 -1.58 -18.39 11.54
C ALA A 57 -2.88 -18.83 10.82
N LEU A 58 -3.90 -17.95 10.82
CA LEU A 58 -5.18 -18.13 10.14
C LEU A 58 -5.22 -17.47 8.76
N SER A 59 -4.18 -16.75 8.33
CA SER A 59 -4.11 -16.19 6.98
C SER A 59 -4.12 -17.31 5.93
N LEU A 60 -4.62 -16.99 4.73
CA LEU A 60 -4.67 -17.97 3.64
C LEU A 60 -3.27 -18.49 3.31
N LEU A 61 -2.29 -17.58 3.28
CA LEU A 61 -0.90 -17.90 2.95
C LEU A 61 -0.27 -18.87 3.97
N SER A 62 -0.53 -18.66 5.26
CA SER A 62 -0.04 -19.55 6.32
C SER A 62 -0.72 -20.91 6.28
N GLN A 63 -2.04 -20.96 6.04
CA GLN A 63 -2.76 -22.22 5.91
C GLN A 63 -2.32 -23.01 4.67
N MET A 64 -2.04 -22.34 3.55
CA MET A 64 -1.45 -22.96 2.36
C MET A 64 -0.05 -23.51 2.61
N SER A 65 0.79 -22.76 3.33
CA SER A 65 2.19 -23.14 3.60
C SER A 65 2.34 -24.40 4.46
N LYS A 66 1.30 -24.77 5.22
CA LYS A 66 1.27 -26.04 5.99
C LYS A 66 1.13 -27.27 5.10
N ILE A 67 0.58 -27.09 3.89
CA ILE A 67 0.28 -28.18 2.96
C ILE A 67 1.34 -28.26 1.86
N PHE A 68 1.90 -27.12 1.44
CA PHE A 68 2.88 -27.04 0.36
C PHE A 68 4.02 -26.08 0.69
N ALA A 69 5.18 -26.30 0.09
CA ALA A 69 6.25 -25.30 0.05
C ALA A 69 5.83 -24.12 -0.84
N VAL A 70 5.16 -23.12 -0.25
CA VAL A 70 4.72 -21.92 -0.97
C VAL A 70 5.82 -20.88 -0.97
N LYS A 71 6.37 -20.56 -2.16
CA LYS A 71 7.16 -19.33 -2.33
C LYS A 71 6.20 -18.14 -2.26
N ARG A 72 6.43 -17.24 -1.31
CA ARG A 72 5.60 -16.03 -1.09
C ARG A 72 5.94 -14.97 -2.14
N GLN A 73 5.44 -15.15 -3.36
CA GLN A 73 5.61 -14.21 -4.47
C GLN A 73 4.26 -13.66 -4.87
N PHE A 74 4.18 -12.33 -5.00
CA PHE A 74 2.97 -11.63 -5.40
C PHE A 74 3.26 -10.77 -6.62
N SER A 75 2.34 -10.80 -7.59
CA SER A 75 2.34 -9.86 -8.70
C SER A 75 0.97 -9.19 -8.77
N GLN A 76 0.97 -7.87 -8.94
CA GLN A 76 -0.26 -7.11 -9.21
C GLN A 76 -0.23 -6.62 -10.66
N SER A 77 -1.28 -6.95 -11.41
CA SER A 77 -1.48 -6.42 -12.76
C SER A 77 -2.33 -5.14 -12.69
N LYS A 78 -2.05 -4.19 -13.58
CA LYS A 78 -2.86 -2.97 -13.70
C LYS A 78 -4.15 -3.27 -14.45
N LEU A 79 -5.30 -3.01 -13.84
CA LEU A 79 -6.52 -2.73 -14.62
C LEU A 79 -6.39 -1.31 -15.21
N ARG A 80 -6.48 -1.18 -16.54
CA ARG A 80 -6.41 0.11 -17.25
C ARG A 80 -7.59 1.01 -16.84
N GLN A 81 -7.36 2.02 -16.02
CA GLN A 81 -8.31 3.12 -15.83
C GLN A 81 -7.97 4.29 -16.77
N LYS A 82 -8.96 4.80 -17.50
CA LYS A 82 -8.85 6.00 -18.36
C LYS A 82 -9.09 7.26 -17.50
N GLY A 83 -8.21 8.26 -17.58
CA GLY A 83 -8.35 9.56 -16.90
C GLY A 83 -7.17 10.49 -17.20
N HIS A 84 -7.24 11.79 -16.89
CA HIS A 84 -6.29 12.85 -17.28
C HIS A 84 -6.00 13.84 -16.13
N CYS A 85 -5.27 13.43 -15.07
CA CYS A 85 -4.60 14.26 -14.05
C CYS A 85 -4.01 13.34 -12.95
N PHE A 86 -3.15 13.83 -12.05
CA PHE A 86 -2.28 13.02 -11.17
C PHE A 86 -2.70 12.92 -9.70
N ARG A 87 -2.74 11.70 -9.13
CA ARG A 87 -3.10 11.43 -7.72
C ARG A 87 -1.90 11.13 -6.81
N ALA A 88 -1.59 12.02 -5.86
CA ALA A 88 -0.83 11.69 -4.64
C ALA A 88 -1.39 12.44 -3.41
N LYS A 89 -1.73 11.73 -2.32
CA LYS A 89 -2.05 12.31 -1.00
C LYS A 89 -1.25 11.65 0.10
N SER A 90 -0.87 12.44 1.11
CA SER A 90 -0.56 11.97 2.45
C SER A 90 -1.69 12.37 3.42
N HIS A 91 -2.28 11.39 4.11
CA HIS A 91 -2.98 11.62 5.37
C HIS A 91 -2.25 10.84 6.45
N PHE A 92 -1.94 11.53 7.55
CA PHE A 92 -1.12 11.03 8.64
C PHE A 92 -2.01 10.50 9.76
N TYR A 93 -1.82 9.23 10.11
CA TYR A 93 -2.18 8.72 11.42
C TYR A 93 -0.94 8.09 12.04
N LEU A 94 -0.37 8.79 13.03
CA LEU A 94 0.41 8.14 14.08
C LEU A 94 -0.59 7.38 14.96
N SER A 95 -0.94 6.17 14.53
CA SER A 95 -1.23 5.14 15.52
C SER A 95 0.13 4.60 15.98
N HIS A 96 0.31 4.40 17.28
CA HIS A 96 1.34 3.49 17.76
C HIS A 96 1.05 2.12 17.12
N VAL A 97 1.57 1.88 15.91
CA VAL A 97 1.49 0.56 15.30
C VAL A 97 2.41 -0.30 16.16
N LYS A 98 1.83 -0.92 17.19
CA LYS A 98 2.47 -2.02 17.90
C LYS A 98 2.85 -3.00 16.80
N ARG A 99 4.15 -3.13 16.55
CA ARG A 99 4.68 -4.08 15.56
C ARG A 99 4.06 -5.44 15.86
N THR A 100 3.16 -5.89 14.99
CA THR A 100 2.63 -7.24 15.07
C THR A 100 3.56 -8.14 14.26
N ARG A 101 3.81 -9.36 14.75
CA ARG A 101 4.75 -10.30 14.11
C ARG A 101 4.23 -10.80 12.75
N TYR A 102 2.97 -10.52 12.44
CA TYR A 102 2.26 -11.06 11.29
C TYR A 102 2.31 -10.12 10.08
N LEU A 103 2.53 -8.82 10.29
CA LEU A 103 2.59 -7.83 9.23
C LEU A 103 4.00 -7.75 8.60
N HIS A 104 4.04 -7.46 7.29
CA HIS A 104 5.29 -7.39 6.53
C HIS A 104 5.88 -5.98 6.56
N TYR A 105 6.90 -5.80 7.39
CA TYR A 105 7.64 -4.53 7.49
C TYR A 105 8.95 -4.58 6.71
N LEU A 106 9.27 -3.48 6.03
CA LEU A 106 10.58 -3.21 5.44
C LEU A 106 11.23 -2.03 6.15
N THR A 107 12.54 -1.87 5.97
CA THR A 107 13.28 -0.69 6.44
C THR A 107 13.54 0.23 5.27
N LEU A 108 12.79 1.32 5.16
CA LEU A 108 13.07 2.43 4.25
C LEU A 108 14.15 3.31 4.88
N GLU A 109 15.26 3.48 4.19
CA GLU A 109 16.36 4.35 4.63
C GLU A 109 16.23 5.76 4.05
N ALA A 110 15.84 5.84 2.77
CA ALA A 110 15.71 7.11 2.07
C ALA A 110 14.81 7.01 0.84
N MET A 111 14.38 8.17 0.34
CA MET A 111 13.83 8.33 -1.00
C MET A 111 14.64 9.36 -1.79
N SER A 112 14.93 9.07 -3.05
CA SER A 112 15.59 10.00 -3.96
C SER A 112 14.64 10.45 -5.05
N VAL A 113 14.63 11.75 -5.30
CA VAL A 113 13.92 12.37 -6.43
C VAL A 113 14.96 13.12 -7.26
N ALA A 114 15.17 12.67 -8.49
CA ALA A 114 16.30 13.11 -9.32
C ALA A 114 17.62 12.98 -8.52
N ASN A 115 18.37 14.09 -8.35
CA ASN A 115 19.68 14.08 -7.68
C ASN A 115 19.60 14.43 -6.18
N LYS A 116 18.40 14.43 -5.57
CA LYS A 116 18.20 14.78 -4.15
C LYS A 116 17.73 13.57 -3.36
N ARG A 117 18.48 13.20 -2.32
CA ARG A 117 18.17 12.11 -1.38
C ARG A 117 17.58 12.67 -0.08
N PHE A 118 16.50 12.06 0.39
CA PHE A 118 15.80 12.40 1.64
C PHE A 118 15.82 11.18 2.56
N LYS A 119 16.53 11.27 3.68
CA LYS A 119 16.55 10.20 4.69
C LYS A 119 15.18 10.08 5.36
N ALA A 120 14.73 8.84 5.59
CA ALA A 120 13.48 8.54 6.28
C ALA A 120 13.60 8.71 7.81
N ALA A 121 14.76 8.35 8.39
CA ALA A 121 15.00 8.43 9.84
C ALA A 121 14.80 9.83 10.43
N ASN A 122 15.10 10.89 9.65
CA ASN A 122 14.96 12.28 10.09
C ASN A 122 13.49 12.69 10.40
N ASP A 123 12.51 11.89 9.99
CA ASP A 123 11.08 12.17 10.18
C ASP A 123 10.35 11.08 10.96
N MET A 124 11.10 10.11 11.51
CA MET A 124 10.56 8.98 12.26
C MET A 124 11.00 9.08 13.72
N SER A 125 10.13 8.68 14.66
CA SER A 125 10.55 8.50 16.05
C SER A 125 11.65 7.45 16.15
N VAL A 126 12.59 7.61 17.08
CA VAL A 126 13.76 6.73 17.33
C VAL A 126 13.41 5.23 17.40
N ALA A 127 12.17 4.88 17.77
CA ALA A 127 11.67 3.49 17.78
C ALA A 127 11.47 2.85 16.38
N ALA A 128 11.74 3.56 15.28
CA ALA A 128 11.47 3.13 13.90
C ALA A 128 12.73 3.17 13.00
N GLU A 129 13.92 2.93 13.54
CA GLU A 129 15.14 2.82 12.72
C GLU A 129 15.14 1.60 11.79
N GLN A 130 14.41 0.54 12.16
CA GLN A 130 14.19 -0.65 11.31
C GLN A 130 12.69 -0.96 11.19
N GLY A 131 12.27 -1.60 10.11
CA GLY A 131 10.88 -2.01 9.84
C GLY A 131 9.88 -0.86 9.99
N ASN A 132 10.14 0.22 9.29
CA ASN A 132 9.48 1.52 9.42
C ASN A 132 8.49 1.83 8.29
N ILE A 133 8.34 0.91 7.34
CA ILE A 133 7.33 0.97 6.30
C ILE A 133 6.62 -0.38 6.21
N LEU A 134 5.29 -0.34 6.19
CA LEU A 134 4.43 -1.50 6.05
C LEU A 134 4.19 -1.78 4.57
N MET A 135 4.37 -3.02 4.14
CA MET A 135 3.88 -3.48 2.85
C MET A 135 2.39 -3.80 2.98
N ASN A 136 1.55 -3.09 2.23
CA ASN A 136 0.11 -3.29 2.25
C ASN A 136 -0.46 -3.47 0.84
N PHE A 137 -1.33 -4.47 0.66
CA PHE A 137 -2.08 -4.68 -0.58
C PHE A 137 -3.47 -4.01 -0.57
N GLY A 138 -3.94 -3.57 0.61
CA GLY A 138 -5.25 -2.94 0.79
C GLY A 138 -5.27 -1.41 0.61
N THR A 139 -4.12 -0.75 0.47
CA THR A 139 -4.05 0.70 0.26
C THR A 139 -3.58 1.03 -1.15
N THR A 140 -4.30 1.90 -1.85
CA THR A 140 -3.97 2.31 -3.22
C THR A 140 -2.78 3.27 -3.31
N LEU A 141 -2.56 4.11 -2.28
CA LEU A 141 -1.52 5.14 -2.26
C LEU A 141 -0.43 4.80 -1.25
N THR A 142 0.83 5.11 -1.58
CA THR A 142 1.92 5.06 -0.60
C THR A 142 1.80 6.23 0.37
N ILE A 143 1.63 5.92 1.66
CA ILE A 143 1.52 6.92 2.73
C ILE A 143 2.91 7.11 3.35
N LEU A 144 3.38 8.37 3.37
CA LEU A 144 4.67 8.75 3.92
C LEU A 144 4.49 9.67 5.14
N PRO A 145 5.44 9.67 6.09
CA PRO A 145 5.49 10.65 7.17
C PRO A 145 5.42 12.08 6.60
N SER A 146 4.69 12.97 7.29
CA SER A 146 4.35 14.31 6.77
C SER A 146 5.56 15.09 6.27
N ASN A 147 6.67 15.08 7.02
CA ASN A 147 7.87 15.81 6.65
C ASN A 147 8.60 15.19 5.44
N LEU A 148 8.70 13.85 5.38
CA LEU A 148 9.29 13.14 4.24
C LEU A 148 8.45 13.41 2.98
N TYR A 149 7.13 13.25 3.09
CA TYR A 149 6.18 13.54 2.03
C TYR A 149 6.36 14.96 1.49
N LYS A 150 6.35 15.98 2.38
CA LYS A 150 6.50 17.38 1.97
C LYS A 150 7.77 17.61 1.16
N ARG A 151 8.91 17.07 1.61
CA ARG A 151 10.19 17.25 0.89
C ARG A 151 10.21 16.55 -0.47
N VAL A 152 9.67 15.33 -0.54
CA VAL A 152 9.53 14.56 -1.78
C VAL A 152 8.58 15.29 -2.75
N ALA A 153 7.38 15.65 -2.29
CA ALA A 153 6.36 16.34 -3.09
C ALA A 153 6.85 17.70 -3.59
N LEU A 154 7.46 18.53 -2.74
CA LEU A 154 8.03 19.82 -3.14
C LEU A 154 9.14 19.67 -4.19
N THR A 155 9.95 18.62 -4.10
CA THR A 155 11.01 18.35 -5.08
C THR A 155 10.43 17.87 -6.39
N LEU A 156 9.47 16.94 -6.34
CA LEU A 156 8.72 16.49 -7.52
C LEU A 156 8.06 17.66 -8.25
N ALA A 157 7.41 18.54 -7.50
CA ALA A 157 6.76 19.73 -8.02
C ALA A 157 7.74 20.63 -8.80
N ARG A 158 9.02 20.69 -8.43
CA ARG A 158 10.05 21.50 -9.10
C ARG A 158 10.63 20.82 -10.34
N VAL A 159 10.78 19.48 -10.32
CA VAL A 159 11.41 18.76 -11.44
C VAL A 159 10.42 18.44 -12.56
N VAL A 160 9.12 18.31 -12.23
CA VAL A 160 8.06 18.09 -13.22
C VAL A 160 7.71 19.42 -13.90
N LYS A 161 8.00 19.52 -15.20
CA LYS A 161 7.89 20.75 -16.00
C LYS A 161 6.50 20.95 -16.65
N VAL A 162 5.44 20.45 -16.04
CA VAL A 162 4.08 20.65 -16.55
C VAL A 162 3.25 21.48 -15.57
N LYS A 163 2.13 22.05 -16.05
CA LYS A 163 1.28 22.93 -15.25
C LYS A 163 0.71 22.20 -14.03
N ARG A 164 0.93 22.77 -12.84
CA ARG A 164 0.27 22.31 -11.60
C ARG A 164 -1.18 22.76 -11.56
N VAL A 165 -2.02 21.93 -10.97
CA VAL A 165 -3.44 22.23 -10.73
C VAL A 165 -3.85 21.83 -9.33
N HIS A 166 -4.93 22.42 -8.85
CA HIS A 166 -5.56 22.05 -7.59
C HIS A 166 -6.52 20.88 -7.81
N ASP A 167 -6.59 19.97 -6.85
CA ASP A 167 -7.60 18.92 -6.82
C ASP A 167 -8.92 19.49 -6.30
N SER A 168 -9.95 19.54 -7.13
CA SER A 168 -11.28 20.04 -6.76
C SER A 168 -11.91 19.29 -5.58
N THR A 169 -11.49 18.05 -5.33
CA THR A 169 -11.99 17.23 -4.21
C THR A 169 -11.24 17.49 -2.90
N GLY A 170 -10.12 18.22 -2.92
CA GLY A 170 -9.24 18.41 -1.75
C GLY A 170 -8.60 17.11 -1.25
N VAL A 171 -8.67 16.03 -2.03
CA VAL A 171 -8.12 14.73 -1.67
C VAL A 171 -6.64 14.66 -2.00
N LEU A 172 -6.01 15.57 -2.74
CA LEU A 172 -4.62 15.42 -3.19
C LEU A 172 -3.84 16.71 -3.06
N ASP A 173 -2.58 16.58 -2.61
CA ASP A 173 -1.75 17.75 -2.33
C ASP A 173 -0.91 18.17 -3.56
N LEU A 174 -0.69 17.27 -4.53
CA LEU A 174 0.10 17.55 -5.73
C LEU A 174 -0.52 16.94 -6.99
N CYS A 175 -1.04 17.80 -7.87
CA CYS A 175 -1.64 17.42 -9.15
C CYS A 175 -1.03 18.21 -10.32
N PHE A 176 -1.06 17.60 -11.52
CA PHE A 176 -0.54 18.21 -12.74
C PHE A 176 -1.44 17.97 -13.96
N VAL A 177 -1.42 18.87 -14.94
CA VAL A 177 -2.12 18.68 -16.22
C VAL A 177 -1.23 17.92 -17.18
N ALA A 178 -1.65 16.72 -17.59
CA ALA A 178 -1.02 16.01 -18.70
C ALA A 178 -2.01 15.13 -19.48
N ARG A 179 -1.66 14.84 -20.73
CA ARG A 179 -2.42 13.93 -21.60
C ARG A 179 -2.23 12.45 -21.21
N SER A 180 -1.07 12.09 -20.69
CA SER A 180 -0.74 10.74 -20.22
C SER A 180 0.30 10.85 -19.10
N VAL A 181 0.47 9.76 -18.34
CA VAL A 181 1.53 9.65 -17.31
C VAL A 181 2.92 9.74 -17.95
N ASP A 182 3.08 9.22 -19.17
CA ASP A 182 4.36 9.21 -19.89
C ASP A 182 4.80 10.62 -20.29
N HIS A 183 3.86 11.52 -20.56
CA HIS A 183 4.15 12.92 -20.92
C HIS A 183 4.72 13.75 -19.77
N LEU A 184 4.78 13.23 -18.54
CA LEU A 184 5.37 13.97 -17.43
C LEU A 184 6.91 13.98 -17.45
N ASN A 185 7.56 13.10 -18.22
CA ASN A 185 9.03 12.97 -18.28
C ASN A 185 9.70 13.03 -16.88
N ILE A 186 9.11 12.35 -15.90
CA ILE A 186 9.56 12.41 -14.51
C ILE A 186 10.90 11.69 -14.38
N SER A 187 11.85 12.33 -13.69
CA SER A 187 13.06 11.67 -13.22
C SER A 187 12.70 10.54 -12.27
N VAL A 188 13.27 9.34 -12.50
CA VAL A 188 13.05 8.15 -11.67
C VAL A 188 13.10 8.51 -10.18
N ILE A 189 12.05 8.14 -9.44
CA ILE A 189 12.06 8.18 -7.98
C ILE A 189 12.63 6.84 -7.53
N THR A 190 13.58 6.86 -6.60
CA THR A 190 14.13 5.63 -6.02
C THR A 190 13.82 5.57 -4.54
N THR A 191 13.23 4.47 -4.09
CA THR A 191 13.15 4.12 -2.67
C THR A 191 14.33 3.23 -2.32
N HIS A 192 15.06 3.61 -1.28
CA HIS A 192 16.25 2.91 -0.80
C HIS A 192 15.90 2.15 0.47
N PHE A 193 15.96 0.83 0.39
CA PHE A 193 15.72 -0.05 1.53
C PHE A 193 17.04 -0.63 2.08
N SER A 194 17.00 -1.03 3.34
CA SER A 194 18.13 -1.64 4.03
C SER A 194 18.75 -2.78 3.23
N GLY A 195 20.09 -2.89 3.30
CA GLY A 195 20.88 -3.89 2.57
C GLY A 195 21.08 -3.54 1.10
N ASP A 196 21.24 -2.25 0.78
CA ASP A 196 21.50 -1.74 -0.57
C ASP A 196 20.43 -2.13 -1.61
N ASN A 197 19.17 -2.22 -1.16
CA ASN A 197 18.04 -2.64 -1.97
C ASN A 197 17.30 -1.42 -2.54
N ASP A 198 17.63 -1.06 -3.78
CA ASP A 198 17.03 0.07 -4.47
C ASP A 198 15.85 -0.35 -5.36
N VAL A 199 14.69 0.26 -5.13
CA VAL A 199 13.51 0.10 -5.97
C VAL A 199 13.25 1.39 -6.73
N LYS A 200 13.38 1.31 -8.06
CA LYS A 200 13.05 2.40 -8.99
C LYS A 200 11.55 2.42 -9.23
N LEU A 201 10.90 3.52 -8.85
CA LEU A 201 9.49 3.77 -9.08
C LEU A 201 9.34 4.54 -10.39
N LEU A 202 8.69 3.90 -11.37
CA LEU A 202 8.34 4.54 -12.62
C LEU A 202 7.21 5.56 -12.39
N SER A 203 7.00 6.46 -13.34
CA SER A 203 5.89 7.44 -13.29
C SER A 203 4.57 6.75 -12.96
N LEU A 204 4.31 5.62 -13.61
CA LEU A 204 3.16 4.76 -13.42
C LEU A 204 2.97 4.18 -12.01
N ASN A 205 3.98 4.18 -11.13
CA ASN A 205 3.88 3.77 -9.73
C ASN A 205 3.59 4.94 -8.79
N ILE A 206 3.93 6.17 -9.20
CA ILE A 206 3.84 7.39 -8.40
C ILE A 206 2.54 8.16 -8.71
N PHE A 207 2.05 7.98 -9.93
CA PHE A 207 1.07 8.83 -10.54
C PHE A 207 -0.12 7.99 -11.03
N ALA A 208 -1.30 8.25 -10.49
CA ALA A 208 -2.56 7.69 -10.99
C ALA A 208 -3.35 8.75 -11.76
N MET A 209 -4.04 8.31 -12.81
CA MET A 209 -4.94 9.17 -13.58
C MET A 209 -6.27 9.39 -12.85
N VAL A 210 -6.72 10.64 -12.72
CA VAL A 210 -8.03 11.00 -12.13
C VAL A 210 -8.90 11.75 -13.13
N ALA A 211 -10.22 11.62 -12.97
CA ALA A 211 -11.21 12.38 -13.73
C ALA A 211 -11.22 13.86 -13.26
N LYS A 212 -11.71 14.73 -14.15
CA LYS A 212 -11.80 16.17 -13.93
C LYS A 212 -13.00 16.52 -13.04
#